data_AF-A0A7J8XKW9-F1
#
_entry.id   AF-A0A7J8XKW9-F1
#
_cell.length_a   1.000
_cell.length_b   1.000
_cell.length_c   1.000
_cell.angle_alpha   90.00
_cell.angle_beta   90.00
_cell.angle_gamma   90.00
#
_symmetry.space_group_name_H-M   'P 1'
#
loop_
_entity.id
_entity.type
_entity.pdbx_description
1 polymer ?
#
loop_
_entity_poly.entity_id
_entity_poly.type
_entity_poly.pdbx_seq_one_letter_code
_entity_poly.pdbx_strand_id
1 'polypeptide(L)'
;MGNCIKLHRKRKKALPIETVFKLPSPLPTWPPGEGFAKGIIDLGGLQVCQISTFTKVWVTYQGGPDDLGAAFFEPSLIPDGFHMLASYGQPNNRLLSGSVLVAKDDTDNQDLLIRPVDYNLIWTSESLGIKQDNNGYIWLPVAPEGYRALGHVVTNTEHKPPIDKIRCVRSDFTDEIENQSWIWGLGKESNANELNCFTIMPMNRGHQQMGVC
;
A
#
# COMPACT_ATOMS: atom_id res chain seq x y z
N MET A 1 30.45 -18.79 43.84
CA MET A 1 28.97 -18.88 43.81
C MET A 1 28.48 -17.86 42.80
N GLY A 2 28.19 -18.29 41.56
CA GLY A 2 27.74 -17.40 40.48
C GLY A 2 26.22 -17.45 40.35
N ASN A 3 25.56 -16.30 40.50
CA ASN A 3 24.14 -16.18 40.24
C ASN A 3 23.92 -15.85 38.75
N CYS A 4 23.18 -16.71 38.04
CA CYS A 4 22.70 -16.43 36.69
C CYS A 4 21.41 -15.60 36.76
N ILE A 5 21.42 -14.40 36.16
CA ILE A 5 20.22 -13.59 35.95
C ILE A 5 19.48 -14.14 34.72
N LYS A 6 18.28 -14.69 34.91
CA LYS A 6 17.38 -15.00 33.79
C LYS A 6 16.76 -13.70 33.29
N LEU A 7 17.23 -13.22 32.13
CA LEU A 7 16.50 -12.22 31.34
C LEU A 7 15.17 -12.83 30.90
N HIS A 8 14.09 -12.53 31.61
CA HIS A 8 12.74 -12.75 31.12
C HIS A 8 12.49 -11.79 29.96
N ARG A 9 12.87 -12.21 28.75
CA ARG A 9 12.36 -11.59 27.52
C ARG A 9 10.87 -11.93 27.44
N LYS A 10 10.00 -11.03 27.91
CA LYS A 10 8.56 -11.10 27.64
C LYS A 10 8.41 -11.24 26.13
N ARG A 11 7.95 -12.41 25.65
CA ARG A 11 7.53 -12.55 24.25
C ARG A 11 6.38 -11.57 24.06
N LYS A 12 6.60 -10.51 23.28
CA LYS A 12 5.51 -9.66 22.81
C LYS A 12 4.49 -10.57 22.12
N LYS A 13 3.21 -10.44 22.47
CA LYS A 13 2.14 -11.18 21.79
C LYS A 13 2.14 -10.70 20.32
N ALA A 14 2.23 -11.64 19.38
CA ALA A 14 2.23 -11.32 17.96
C ALA A 14 0.90 -10.63 17.58
N LEU A 15 0.98 -9.60 16.75
CA LEU A 15 -0.20 -8.89 16.25
C LEU A 15 -0.85 -9.70 15.12
N PRO A 16 -2.18 -9.58 14.90
CA PRO A 16 -2.86 -10.25 13.79
C PRO A 16 -2.15 -10.06 12.44
N ILE A 17 -1.66 -8.86 12.15
CA ILE A 17 -0.95 -8.54 10.90
C ILE A 17 0.33 -9.35 10.65
N GLU A 18 0.93 -9.91 11.70
CA GLU A 18 2.14 -10.74 11.61
C GLU A 18 1.83 -12.21 11.32
N THR A 19 0.55 -12.58 11.31
CA THR A 19 0.09 -13.95 11.09
C THR A 19 -0.21 -14.17 9.62
N VAL A 20 0.44 -15.17 9.02
CA VAL A 20 0.15 -15.61 7.64
C VAL A 20 -1.18 -16.37 7.62
N PHE A 21 -2.10 -15.95 6.75
CA PHE A 21 -3.33 -16.70 6.51
C PHE A 21 -3.00 -18.08 5.94
N LYS A 22 -3.59 -19.13 6.54
CA LYS A 22 -3.47 -20.50 6.05
C LYS A 22 -4.86 -21.02 5.73
N LEU A 23 -5.02 -21.57 4.52
CA LEU A 23 -6.23 -22.28 4.16
C LEU A 23 -6.40 -23.51 5.08
N PRO A 24 -7.63 -23.85 5.49
CA PRO A 24 -7.90 -25.02 6.33
C PRO A 24 -7.59 -26.35 5.61
N SER A 25 -7.52 -26.33 4.27
CA SER A 25 -7.19 -27.46 3.41
C SER A 25 -6.50 -26.98 2.13
N PRO A 26 -5.70 -27.81 1.44
CA PRO A 26 -5.13 -27.45 0.14
C PRO A 26 -6.23 -27.15 -0.89
N LEU A 27 -5.92 -26.27 -1.85
CA LEU A 27 -6.83 -25.98 -2.96
C LEU A 27 -7.00 -27.22 -3.84
N PRO A 28 -8.22 -27.49 -4.35
CA PRO A 28 -8.42 -28.54 -5.34
C PRO A 28 -7.65 -28.21 -6.62
N THR A 29 -7.19 -29.24 -7.33
CA THR A 29 -6.59 -29.09 -8.66
C THR A 29 -7.66 -28.71 -9.68
N TRP A 30 -7.58 -27.50 -10.22
CA TRP A 30 -8.43 -27.04 -11.31
C TRP A 30 -7.88 -27.51 -12.66
N PRO A 31 -8.74 -27.86 -13.64
CA PRO A 31 -8.28 -28.17 -14.99
C PRO A 31 -7.61 -26.95 -15.63
N PRO A 32 -6.59 -27.13 -16.49
CA PRO A 32 -6.00 -26.02 -17.23
C PRO A 32 -7.06 -25.39 -18.15
N GLY A 33 -7.32 -24.09 -17.98
CA GLY A 33 -8.26 -23.34 -18.81
C GLY A 33 -7.59 -22.69 -20.03
N GLU A 34 -8.38 -22.33 -21.03
CA GLU A 34 -7.91 -21.71 -22.30
C GLU A 34 -7.78 -20.17 -22.24
N GLY A 35 -7.60 -19.58 -21.05
CA GLY A 35 -7.28 -18.15 -20.91
C GLY A 35 -8.26 -17.27 -20.15
N PHE A 36 -9.29 -17.83 -19.50
CA PHE A 36 -10.08 -17.11 -18.50
C PHE A 36 -9.24 -16.87 -17.22
N ALA A 37 -9.34 -15.69 -16.61
CA ALA A 37 -8.63 -15.30 -15.39
C ALA A 37 -7.08 -15.30 -15.49
N LYS A 38 -6.51 -14.68 -16.54
CA LYS A 38 -5.06 -14.42 -16.65
C LYS A 38 -4.49 -13.54 -15.52
N GLY A 39 -5.34 -12.98 -14.66
CA GLY A 39 -4.95 -12.07 -13.58
C GLY A 39 -4.58 -10.66 -14.03
N ILE A 40 -4.69 -10.37 -15.33
CA ILE A 40 -4.45 -9.07 -15.95
C ILE A 40 -5.75 -8.56 -16.56
N ILE A 41 -6.08 -7.31 -16.29
CA ILE A 41 -7.21 -6.57 -16.86
C ILE A 41 -6.64 -5.48 -17.76
N ASP A 42 -7.16 -5.34 -18.97
CA ASP A 42 -6.82 -4.26 -19.89
C ASP A 42 -7.92 -3.18 -19.84
N LEU A 43 -7.53 -1.95 -19.50
CA LEU A 43 -8.40 -0.80 -19.35
C LEU A 43 -8.27 0.18 -20.53
N GLY A 44 -7.99 -0.31 -21.74
CA GLY A 44 -7.80 0.51 -22.94
C GLY A 44 -6.34 0.88 -23.17
N GLY A 45 -5.45 -0.11 -23.06
CA GLY A 45 -4.00 0.02 -23.18
C GLY A 45 -3.28 0.06 -21.81
N LEU A 46 -3.99 0.44 -20.74
CA LEU A 46 -3.46 0.34 -19.38
C LEU A 46 -3.77 -1.05 -18.82
N GLN A 47 -2.77 -1.91 -18.79
CA GLN A 47 -2.88 -3.24 -18.17
C GLN A 47 -2.67 -3.15 -16.67
N VAL A 48 -3.54 -3.76 -15.88
CA VAL A 48 -3.42 -3.83 -14.42
C VAL A 48 -3.50 -5.26 -13.92
N CYS A 49 -2.76 -5.57 -12.86
CA CYS A 49 -2.87 -6.84 -12.15
C CYS A 49 -2.76 -6.64 -10.64
N GLN A 50 -3.34 -7.58 -9.88
CA GLN A 50 -3.31 -7.54 -8.42
C GLN A 50 -2.04 -8.22 -7.88
N ILE A 51 -1.37 -7.54 -6.97
CA ILE A 51 -0.25 -8.08 -6.19
C ILE A 51 -0.71 -8.24 -4.74
N SER A 52 -0.59 -9.46 -4.22
CA SER A 52 -0.87 -9.80 -2.81
C SER A 52 0.39 -10.18 -2.03
N THR A 53 1.57 -10.04 -2.64
CA THR A 53 2.87 -10.27 -2.04
C THR A 53 3.53 -8.94 -1.71
N PHE A 54 4.09 -8.84 -0.50
CA PHE A 54 4.49 -7.54 0.05
C PHE A 54 5.84 -7.60 0.76
N THR A 55 6.59 -6.51 0.67
CA THR A 55 7.73 -6.19 1.52
C THR A 55 7.29 -5.16 2.56
N LYS A 56 7.48 -5.48 3.85
CA LYS A 56 7.18 -4.56 4.96
C LYS A 56 8.18 -3.40 4.97
N VAL A 57 7.68 -2.17 5.04
CA VAL A 57 8.50 -0.95 5.05
C VAL A 57 8.52 -0.29 6.41
N TRP A 58 7.33 0.03 6.95
CA TRP A 58 7.19 0.75 8.21
C TRP A 58 6.05 0.16 9.03
N VAL A 59 6.24 0.08 10.34
CA VAL A 59 5.23 -0.38 11.29
C VAL A 59 5.26 0.52 12.52
N THR A 60 4.09 0.99 12.89
CA THR A 60 3.81 1.66 14.16
C THR A 60 2.86 0.79 14.98
N TYR A 61 3.00 0.83 16.30
CA TYR A 61 2.30 -0.02 17.28
C TYR A 61 1.39 0.80 18.21
N GLN A 62 1.02 2.01 17.77
CA GLN A 62 0.11 2.91 18.46
C GLN A 62 -0.63 3.78 17.45
N GLY A 63 -1.75 4.35 17.89
CA GLY A 63 -2.67 5.08 17.05
C GLY A 63 -3.49 4.16 16.14
N GLY A 64 -4.41 4.74 15.37
CA GLY A 64 -5.32 3.98 14.52
C GLY A 64 -6.35 3.16 15.32
N PRO A 65 -7.10 2.28 14.63
CA PRO A 65 -8.09 1.42 15.25
C PRO A 65 -7.50 0.55 16.36
N ASP A 66 -8.19 0.50 17.50
CA ASP A 66 -7.80 -0.23 18.72
C ASP A 66 -6.45 0.20 19.34
N ASP A 67 -5.86 1.32 18.91
CA ASP A 67 -4.54 1.79 19.34
C ASP A 67 -3.42 0.74 19.10
N LEU A 68 -3.61 -0.11 18.08
CA LEU A 68 -2.64 -1.16 17.72
C LEU A 68 -1.67 -0.73 16.61
N GLY A 69 -1.84 0.48 16.07
CA GLY A 69 -1.07 1.01 14.97
C GLY A 69 -1.39 0.37 13.62
N ALA A 70 -0.50 0.59 12.67
CA ALA A 70 -0.63 0.09 11.30
C ALA A 70 0.72 -0.33 10.73
N ALA A 71 0.65 -1.15 9.68
CA ALA A 71 1.79 -1.58 8.91
C ALA A 71 1.63 -1.11 7.46
N PHE A 72 2.75 -0.67 6.89
CA PHE A 72 2.86 -0.15 5.55
C PHE A 72 3.88 -0.97 4.75
N PHE A 73 3.54 -1.20 3.49
CA PHE A 73 4.19 -2.18 2.65
C PHE A 73 4.38 -1.66 1.22
N GLU A 74 5.34 -2.27 0.53
CA GLU A 74 5.49 -2.17 -0.92
C GLU A 74 5.10 -3.51 -1.55
N PRO A 75 4.41 -3.52 -2.70
CA PRO A 75 4.22 -4.73 -3.46
C PRO A 75 5.58 -5.33 -3.85
N SER A 76 5.69 -6.65 -3.76
CA SER A 76 6.86 -7.42 -4.18
C SER A 76 6.49 -8.43 -5.25
N LEU A 77 7.48 -8.92 -6.00
CA LEU A 77 7.27 -9.81 -7.15
C LEU A 77 6.39 -9.17 -8.24
N ILE A 78 6.60 -7.88 -8.49
CA ILE A 78 5.94 -7.15 -9.57
C ILE A 78 6.38 -7.75 -10.92
N PRO A 79 5.45 -8.16 -11.81
CA PRO A 79 5.79 -8.71 -13.11
C PRO A 79 6.57 -7.72 -13.99
N ASP A 80 7.36 -8.26 -14.92
CA ASP A 80 8.17 -7.44 -15.83
C ASP A 80 7.30 -6.44 -16.62
N GLY A 81 7.74 -5.19 -16.66
CA GLY A 81 7.03 -4.08 -17.31
C GLY A 81 5.88 -3.48 -16.48
N PHE A 82 5.48 -4.10 -15.36
CA PHE A 82 4.53 -3.50 -14.43
C PHE A 82 5.23 -2.61 -13.40
N HIS A 83 4.50 -1.60 -12.94
CA HIS A 83 4.98 -0.59 -12.02
C HIS A 83 4.03 -0.42 -10.84
N MET A 84 4.61 -0.19 -9.66
CA MET A 84 3.88 0.20 -8.46
C MET A 84 3.24 1.57 -8.65
N LEU A 85 2.03 1.74 -8.10
CA LEU A 85 1.26 3.00 -8.16
C LEU A 85 1.19 3.71 -6.80
N ALA A 86 1.21 2.95 -5.70
CA ALA A 86 1.18 3.45 -4.32
C ALA A 86 1.67 2.38 -3.32
N SER A 87 2.05 2.81 -2.12
CA SER A 87 2.28 1.92 -0.97
C SER A 87 0.96 1.39 -0.42
N TYR A 88 0.99 0.16 0.11
CA TYR A 88 -0.14 -0.46 0.78
C TYR A 88 -0.07 -0.20 2.29
N GLY A 89 -1.22 0.05 2.92
CA GLY A 89 -1.33 0.22 4.37
C GLY A 89 -2.49 -0.58 4.94
N GLN A 90 -2.32 -1.12 6.15
CA GLN A 90 -3.37 -1.86 6.84
C GLN A 90 -3.27 -1.67 8.36
N PRO A 91 -4.40 -1.58 9.10
CA PRO A 91 -4.41 -1.67 10.55
C PRO A 91 -3.79 -2.98 11.06
N ASN A 92 -3.08 -2.90 12.18
CA ASN A 92 -2.44 -4.07 12.78
C ASN A 92 -3.43 -5.03 13.46
N ASN A 93 -4.67 -4.59 13.70
CA ASN A 93 -5.73 -5.36 14.35
C ASN A 93 -6.36 -6.45 13.46
N ARG A 94 -5.91 -6.58 12.20
CA ARG A 94 -6.42 -7.56 11.22
C ARG A 94 -5.28 -8.37 10.62
N LEU A 95 -5.59 -9.59 10.18
CA LEU A 95 -4.67 -10.44 9.41
C LEU A 95 -4.29 -9.74 8.09
N LEU A 96 -3.05 -9.92 7.63
CA LEU A 96 -2.65 -9.41 6.31
C LEU A 96 -3.44 -10.14 5.22
N SER A 97 -4.31 -9.42 4.50
CA SER A 97 -5.23 -10.03 3.52
C SER A 97 -5.55 -9.13 2.32
N GLY A 98 -4.82 -8.03 2.13
CA GLY A 98 -5.07 -7.09 1.03
C GLY A 98 -4.32 -7.42 -0.26
N SER A 99 -4.68 -6.71 -1.32
CA SER A 99 -3.95 -6.64 -2.58
C SER A 99 -3.84 -5.19 -3.04
N VAL A 100 -2.91 -4.91 -3.94
CA VAL A 100 -2.79 -3.61 -4.63
C VAL A 100 -2.69 -3.83 -6.13
N LEU A 101 -3.15 -2.84 -6.90
CA LEU A 101 -2.93 -2.82 -8.34
C LEU A 101 -1.54 -2.30 -8.69
N VAL A 102 -0.89 -3.00 -9.63
CA VAL A 102 0.27 -2.51 -10.38
C VAL A 102 -0.15 -2.36 -11.84
N ALA A 103 0.47 -1.43 -12.57
CA ALA A 103 0.09 -1.15 -13.94
C ALA A 103 1.26 -1.21 -14.92
N LYS A 104 0.96 -1.60 -16.15
CA LYS A 104 1.82 -1.56 -17.32
C LYS A 104 1.12 -0.77 -18.41
N ASP A 105 1.89 0.06 -19.10
CA ASP A 105 1.45 0.70 -20.33
C ASP A 105 1.74 -0.23 -21.51
N ASP A 106 0.69 -0.68 -22.21
CA ASP A 106 0.79 -1.57 -23.37
C ASP A 106 0.51 -0.84 -24.69
N THR A 107 0.53 0.50 -24.67
CA THR A 107 0.38 1.32 -25.87
C THR A 107 1.71 1.53 -26.60
N ASP A 108 1.65 1.83 -27.91
CA ASP A 108 2.84 2.09 -28.72
C ASP A 108 3.59 3.38 -28.30
N ASN A 109 2.85 4.38 -27.81
CA ASN A 109 3.39 5.69 -27.44
C ASN A 109 3.85 5.77 -25.96
N GLN A 110 3.49 4.80 -25.12
CA GLN A 110 3.93 4.70 -23.72
C GLN A 110 3.65 5.99 -22.91
N ASP A 111 2.45 6.56 -23.08
CA ASP A 111 2.04 7.83 -22.49
C ASP A 111 0.93 7.73 -21.43
N LEU A 112 0.54 6.52 -21.04
CA LEU A 112 -0.45 6.29 -19.98
C LEU A 112 0.19 6.32 -18.59
N LEU A 113 1.47 5.94 -18.49
CA LEU A 113 2.24 5.92 -17.24
C LEU A 113 3.49 6.79 -17.35
N ILE A 114 3.67 7.69 -16.39
CA ILE A 114 4.84 8.58 -16.33
C ILE A 114 5.51 8.53 -14.97
N ARG A 115 6.80 8.86 -14.93
CA ARG A 115 7.51 9.02 -13.66
C ARG A 115 7.09 10.33 -12.98
N PRO A 116 6.93 10.36 -11.65
CA PRO A 116 6.87 11.62 -10.94
C PRO A 116 8.12 12.46 -11.22
N VAL A 117 7.98 13.78 -11.24
CA VAL A 117 9.12 14.70 -11.38
C VAL A 117 9.85 14.90 -10.06
N ASP A 118 9.13 14.75 -8.95
CA ASP A 118 9.69 14.86 -7.61
C ASP A 118 8.78 14.20 -6.54
N TYR A 119 9.15 14.29 -5.27
CA TYR A 119 8.31 13.94 -4.13
C TYR A 119 8.32 15.03 -3.06
N ASN A 120 7.14 15.34 -2.53
CA ASN A 120 6.96 16.18 -1.35
C ASN A 120 6.86 15.31 -0.10
N LEU A 121 7.67 15.57 0.92
CA LEU A 121 7.48 14.96 2.24
C LEU A 121 6.24 15.59 2.88
N ILE A 122 5.20 14.80 3.11
CA ILE A 122 3.96 15.31 3.74
C ILE A 122 3.90 14.98 5.23
N TRP A 123 4.64 13.96 5.68
CA TRP A 123 4.67 13.59 7.09
C TRP A 123 5.86 12.68 7.44
N THR A 124 6.35 12.77 8.68
CA THR A 124 7.36 11.87 9.24
C THR A 124 7.10 11.59 10.72
N SER A 125 7.52 10.41 11.18
CA SER A 125 7.45 10.02 12.59
C SER A 125 8.70 10.38 13.41
N GLU A 126 9.75 10.93 12.80
CA GLU A 126 11.11 11.02 13.36
C GLU A 126 11.19 11.70 14.73
N SER A 127 10.38 12.73 14.97
CA SER A 127 10.37 13.50 16.21
C SER A 127 9.22 13.15 17.17
N LEU A 128 8.40 12.15 16.83
CA LEU A 128 7.13 11.91 17.55
C LEU A 128 7.28 10.97 18.75
N GLY A 129 8.40 10.23 18.85
CA GLY A 129 8.63 9.30 19.97
C GLY A 129 7.58 8.18 20.09
N ILE A 130 6.90 7.85 18.99
CA ILE A 130 5.86 6.81 18.96
C ILE A 130 6.48 5.40 18.99
N LYS A 131 5.73 4.41 19.48
CA LYS A 131 6.12 3.00 19.44
C LYS A 131 6.11 2.51 17.99
N GLN A 132 7.27 2.28 17.40
CA GLN A 132 7.44 1.83 16.02
C GLN A 132 8.75 1.04 15.84
N ASP A 133 8.93 0.39 14.70
CA ASP A 133 10.19 -0.31 14.39
C ASP A 133 11.31 0.66 13.97
N ASN A 134 11.03 1.50 12.97
CA ASN A 134 11.90 2.56 12.46
C ASN A 134 11.06 3.81 12.18
N ASN A 135 11.71 4.93 11.87
CA ASN A 135 11.00 6.13 11.44
C ASN A 135 10.31 5.89 10.10
N GLY A 136 9.04 6.29 9.99
CA GLY A 136 8.28 6.29 8.74
C GLY A 136 8.24 7.69 8.13
N TYR A 137 8.34 7.74 6.80
CA TYR A 137 8.24 8.96 6.00
C TYR A 137 7.19 8.74 4.91
N ILE A 138 6.26 9.67 4.77
CA ILE A 138 5.17 9.58 3.79
C ILE A 138 5.36 10.69 2.76
N TRP A 139 5.47 10.27 1.51
CA TRP A 139 5.81 11.11 0.38
C TRP A 139 4.63 11.18 -0.59
N LEU A 140 4.27 12.40 -0.98
CA LEU A 140 3.34 12.66 -2.07
C LEU A 140 4.14 12.81 -3.37
N PRO A 141 3.93 11.94 -4.37
CA PRO A 141 4.56 12.08 -5.68
C PRO A 141 4.06 13.34 -6.39
N VAL A 142 4.98 14.08 -7.00
CA VAL A 142 4.67 15.24 -7.83
C VAL A 142 4.49 14.77 -9.27
N ALA A 143 3.23 14.65 -9.69
CA ALA A 143 2.90 14.22 -11.04
C ALA A 143 3.17 15.34 -12.08
N PRO A 144 3.68 15.02 -13.27
CA PRO A 144 3.74 15.95 -14.40
C PRO A 144 2.34 16.47 -14.81
N GLU A 145 2.31 17.58 -15.54
CA GLU A 145 1.07 18.11 -16.12
C GLU A 145 0.37 17.07 -16.99
N GLY A 146 -0.94 16.92 -16.81
CA GLY A 146 -1.75 15.90 -17.49
C GLY A 146 -1.79 14.53 -16.78
N TYR A 147 -1.07 14.35 -15.69
CA TYR A 147 -1.03 13.09 -14.92
C TYR A 147 -1.41 13.29 -13.46
N ARG A 148 -1.74 12.19 -12.78
CA ARG A 148 -2.05 12.16 -11.34
C ARG A 148 -1.32 11.03 -10.63
N ALA A 149 -0.94 11.27 -9.38
CA ALA A 149 -0.50 10.23 -8.47
C ALA A 149 -1.72 9.53 -7.86
N LEU A 150 -1.73 8.20 -7.85
CA LEU A 150 -2.85 7.41 -7.30
C LEU A 150 -2.73 7.15 -5.78
N GLY A 151 -1.57 7.44 -5.19
CA GLY A 151 -1.38 7.32 -3.76
C GLY A 151 -0.01 7.80 -3.32
N HIS A 152 0.35 7.44 -2.09
CA HIS A 152 1.56 7.90 -1.43
C HIS A 152 2.62 6.80 -1.43
N VAL A 153 3.89 7.21 -1.29
CA VAL A 153 5.02 6.31 -1.07
C VAL A 153 5.42 6.41 0.39
N VAL A 154 5.56 5.27 1.05
CA VAL A 154 6.09 5.18 2.41
C VAL A 154 7.53 4.69 2.35
N THR A 155 8.43 5.31 3.10
CA THR A 155 9.82 4.85 3.28
C THR A 155 10.18 4.75 4.76
N ASN A 156 11.25 4.03 5.06
CA ASN A 156 11.85 3.93 6.39
C ASN A 156 13.17 4.71 6.52
N THR A 157 13.46 5.58 5.55
CA THR A 157 14.62 6.47 5.51
C THR A 157 14.17 7.88 5.14
N GLU A 158 14.92 8.88 5.62
CA GLU A 158 14.69 10.31 5.34
C GLU A 158 14.96 10.70 3.89
N HIS A 159 15.65 9.84 3.14
CA HIS A 159 15.99 10.10 1.76
C HIS A 159 14.77 10.00 0.87
N LYS A 160 14.68 10.96 -0.05
CA LYS A 160 13.62 11.01 -1.05
C LYS A 160 13.59 9.69 -1.85
N PRO A 161 12.40 9.14 -2.14
CA PRO A 161 12.29 7.96 -2.98
C PRO A 161 12.84 8.22 -4.39
N PRO A 162 13.41 7.21 -5.09
CA PRO A 162 13.76 7.34 -6.50
C PRO A 162 12.52 7.68 -7.36
N ILE A 163 12.69 8.52 -8.38
CA ILE A 163 11.60 8.86 -9.32
C ILE A 163 11.08 7.64 -10.11
N ASP A 164 11.89 6.58 -10.22
CA ASP A 164 11.47 5.33 -10.86
C ASP A 164 10.62 4.43 -9.96
N LYS A 165 10.48 4.74 -8.66
CA LYS A 165 9.83 3.88 -7.65
C LYS A 165 8.35 3.63 -7.93
N ILE A 166 7.65 4.62 -8.47
CA ILE A 166 6.25 4.48 -8.87
C ILE A 166 6.01 5.07 -10.26
N ARG A 167 4.78 4.92 -10.77
CA ARG A 167 4.26 5.69 -11.90
C ARG A 167 3.03 6.50 -11.51
N CYS A 168 2.95 7.71 -12.06
CA CYS A 168 1.73 8.50 -12.14
C CYS A 168 0.95 8.08 -13.39
N VAL A 169 -0.37 8.21 -13.34
CA VAL A 169 -1.29 7.75 -14.39
C VAL A 169 -1.86 8.96 -15.12
N ARG A 170 -2.06 8.86 -16.44
CA ARG A 170 -2.67 9.92 -17.24
C ARG A 170 -4.05 10.26 -16.70
N SER A 171 -4.39 11.54 -16.63
CA SER A 171 -5.52 12.02 -15.82
C SER A 171 -6.87 11.47 -16.28
N ASP A 172 -7.03 11.17 -17.57
CA ASP A 172 -8.23 10.57 -18.17
C ASP A 172 -8.41 9.08 -17.81
N PHE A 173 -7.38 8.43 -17.26
CA PHE A 173 -7.42 7.07 -16.72
C PHE A 173 -7.62 7.06 -15.19
N THR A 174 -8.01 8.19 -14.61
CA THR A 174 -8.23 8.32 -13.16
C THR A 174 -9.64 8.81 -12.87
N ASP A 175 -10.18 8.36 -11.74
CA ASP A 175 -11.50 8.77 -11.24
C ASP A 175 -11.37 9.50 -9.91
N GLU A 176 -12.42 10.22 -9.56
CA GLU A 176 -12.57 10.86 -8.26
C GLU A 176 -12.81 9.82 -7.15
N ILE A 177 -12.19 10.01 -5.98
CA ILE A 177 -12.20 9.08 -4.86
C ILE A 177 -12.77 9.70 -3.58
N GLU A 178 -13.33 8.85 -2.72
CA GLU A 178 -13.70 9.20 -1.34
C GLU A 178 -13.00 8.29 -0.33
N ASN A 179 -12.80 8.80 0.89
CA ASN A 179 -12.28 8.02 2.00
C ASN A 179 -13.33 7.00 2.44
N GLN A 180 -12.91 5.74 2.61
CA GLN A 180 -13.80 4.66 3.02
C GLN A 180 -13.54 4.23 4.47
N SER A 181 -12.41 3.60 4.75
CA SER A 181 -12.08 3.08 6.08
C SER A 181 -10.80 3.72 6.61
N TRP A 182 -10.82 4.14 7.86
CA TRP A 182 -9.64 4.68 8.51
C TRP A 182 -8.62 3.56 8.81
N ILE A 183 -7.41 3.73 8.27
CA ILE A 183 -6.28 2.81 8.45
C ILE A 183 -5.49 3.22 9.69
N TRP A 184 -5.12 4.50 9.77
CA TRP A 184 -4.20 4.97 10.78
C TRP A 184 -4.23 6.49 10.96
N GLY A 185 -3.92 6.93 12.17
CA GLY A 185 -3.59 8.30 12.57
C GLY A 185 -2.96 8.25 13.96
N LEU A 186 -2.45 9.37 14.48
CA LEU A 186 -1.77 9.37 15.78
C LEU A 186 -2.72 9.10 16.95
N GLY A 187 -3.96 9.58 16.84
CA GLY A 187 -5.02 9.34 17.81
C GLY A 187 -5.64 7.94 17.74
N LYS A 188 -6.62 7.73 18.62
CA LYS A 188 -7.50 6.53 18.61
C LYS A 188 -8.71 6.68 17.70
N GLU A 189 -8.92 7.89 17.20
CA GLU A 189 -9.95 8.27 16.23
C GLU A 189 -9.32 9.22 15.20
N SER A 190 -9.95 9.35 14.04
CA SER A 190 -9.45 10.25 13.00
C SER A 190 -9.64 11.71 13.40
N ASN A 191 -8.58 12.52 13.33
CA ASN A 191 -8.60 13.96 13.61
C ASN A 191 -8.30 14.74 12.32
N ALA A 192 -9.22 15.59 11.86
CA ALA A 192 -9.07 16.36 10.62
C ALA A 192 -7.85 17.31 10.61
N ASN A 193 -7.31 17.68 11.77
CA ASN A 193 -6.13 18.54 11.90
C ASN A 193 -4.82 17.75 11.94
N GLU A 194 -4.87 16.42 11.86
CA GLU A 194 -3.70 15.54 11.90
C GLU A 194 -3.63 14.70 10.62
N LEU A 195 -2.46 14.10 10.36
CA LEU A 195 -2.34 13.11 9.30
C LEU A 195 -3.23 11.90 9.61
N ASN A 196 -4.03 11.51 8.61
CA ASN A 196 -4.76 10.26 8.61
C ASN A 196 -4.51 9.50 7.31
N CYS A 197 -4.43 8.18 7.41
CA CYS A 197 -4.39 7.26 6.29
C CYS A 197 -5.75 6.55 6.19
N PHE A 198 -6.29 6.45 4.98
CA PHE A 198 -7.57 5.81 4.70
C PHE A 198 -7.43 4.82 3.55
N THR A 199 -8.30 3.80 3.53
CA THR A 199 -8.65 3.15 2.28
C THR A 199 -9.51 4.09 1.46
N ILE A 200 -9.41 3.98 0.14
CA ILE A 200 -10.12 4.83 -0.81
C ILE A 200 -11.08 3.99 -1.65
N MET A 201 -12.10 4.63 -2.18
CA MET A 201 -13.01 4.02 -3.13
C MET A 201 -13.48 5.04 -4.16
N PRO A 202 -13.87 4.63 -5.38
CA PRO A 202 -14.38 5.56 -6.38
C PRO A 202 -15.67 6.22 -5.89
N MET A 203 -15.80 7.53 -6.12
CA MET A 203 -17.04 8.27 -5.84
C MET A 203 -18.16 7.83 -6.77
N ASN A 204 -17.87 7.72 -8.07
CA ASN A 204 -18.84 7.31 -9.07
C ASN A 204 -18.88 5.78 -9.19
N ARG A 205 -20.06 5.18 -9.01
CA ARG A 205 -20.26 3.72 -9.06
C ARG A 205 -21.46 3.39 -9.92
N GLY A 206 -21.32 2.39 -10.79
CA GLY A 206 -22.42 1.91 -11.61
C GLY A 206 -21.99 0.89 -12.64
N HIS A 207 -22.97 0.25 -13.28
CA HIS A 207 -22.74 -0.78 -14.30
C HIS A 207 -22.09 -0.25 -15.60
N GLN A 208 -21.98 1.07 -15.76
CA GLN A 208 -21.30 1.72 -16.89
C GLN A 208 -19.92 2.29 -16.51
N GLN A 209 -19.50 2.18 -15.25
CA GLN A 209 -18.24 2.74 -14.76
C GLN A 209 -17.15 1.65 -14.75
N MET A 210 -15.92 1.99 -15.15
CA MET A 210 -14.80 1.05 -15.22
C MET A 210 -13.75 1.25 -14.12
N GLY A 211 -14.03 2.10 -13.11
CA GLY A 211 -13.09 2.41 -12.05
C GLY A 211 -12.70 1.17 -11.22
N VAL A 212 -11.39 0.95 -11.07
CA VAL A 212 -10.81 -0.08 -10.21
C VAL A 212 -9.81 0.56 -9.25
N CYS A 213 -9.83 0.11 -7.99
CA CYS A 213 -8.92 0.56 -6.93
C CYS A 213 -8.11 -0.63 -6.39
#